data_AF-A0AAN5WCT2-F1
#
_entry.id   AF-A0AAN5WCT2-F1
#
_cell.length_a   1.000
_cell.length_b   1.000
_cell.length_c   1.000
_cell.angle_alpha   90.00
_cell.angle_beta   90.00
_cell.angle_gamma   90.00
#
_symmetry.space_group_name_H-M   'P 1'
#
loop_
_entity.id
_entity.type
_entity.pdbx_description
1 polymer ?
#
loop_
_entity_poly.entity_id
_entity_poly.type
_entity_poly.pdbx_seq_one_letter_code
_entity_poly.pdbx_strand_id
1 'polypeptide(L)' 'MAKHDFKTRKAARTEHYFKHVYRNKLVPCTACNGSGWYDSCRPNGDSIPCGSCEGTGKERER' A
#
# COMPACT_ATOMS: atom_id res chain seq x y z
N MET A 1 -32.76 20.02 14.62
CA MET A 1 -31.63 19.14 14.24
C MET A 1 -32.20 17.99 13.41
N ALA A 2 -32.19 18.09 12.08
CA ALA A 2 -32.64 16.99 11.25
C ALA A 2 -31.74 15.79 11.52
N LYS A 3 -32.28 14.75 12.17
CA LYS A 3 -31.61 13.46 12.31
C LYS A 3 -31.30 12.99 10.90
N HIS A 4 -30.02 13.04 10.49
CA HIS A 4 -29.61 12.49 9.20
C HIS A 4 -30.17 11.08 9.10
N ASP A 5 -30.98 10.84 8.06
CA ASP A 5 -31.59 9.56 7.79
C ASP A 5 -30.51 8.46 7.85
N PHE A 6 -30.89 7.26 8.29
CA PHE A 6 -29.96 6.15 8.42
C PHE A 6 -29.18 5.91 7.12
N LYS A 7 -29.84 6.05 5.97
CA LYS A 7 -29.22 5.92 4.65
C LYS A 7 -28.15 6.98 4.42
N THR A 8 -28.43 8.24 4.74
CA THR A 8 -27.46 9.34 4.61
C THR A 8 -26.23 9.12 5.48
N ARG A 9 -26.42 8.71 6.74
CA ARG A 9 -25.27 8.40 7.63
C ARG A 9 -24.47 7.20 7.14
N LYS A 10 -25.13 6.18 6.58
CA LYS A 10 -24.45 5.01 6.01
C LYS A 10 -23.64 5.41 4.78
N ALA A 11 -24.21 6.21 3.88
CA ALA A 11 -23.52 6.71 2.69
C ALA A 11 -22.27 7.50 3.03
N ALA A 12 -22.35 8.45 3.98
CA ALA A 12 -21.21 9.25 4.40
C ALA A 12 -20.06 8.40 5.00
N ARG A 13 -20.37 7.36 5.79
CA ARG A 13 -19.36 6.44 6.32
C ARG A 13 -18.70 5.62 5.22
N THR A 14 -19.49 5.15 4.25
CA THR A 14 -18.98 4.38 3.11
C THR A 14 -18.06 5.23 2.25
N GLU A 15 -18.44 6.47 1.95
CA GLU A 15 -17.60 7.41 1.21
C GLU A 15 -16.27 7.68 1.92
N HIS A 16 -16.31 7.98 3.23
CA HIS A 16 -15.11 8.18 4.03
C HIS A 16 -14.20 6.95 4.01
N TYR A 17 -14.76 5.74 4.14
CA TYR A 17 -14.00 4.50 4.08
C TYR A 17 -13.27 4.37 2.75
N PHE A 18 -13.95 4.51 1.62
CA PHE A 18 -13.33 4.37 0.31
C PHE A 18 -12.30 5.47 0.00
N LYS A 19 -12.54 6.69 0.48
CA LYS A 19 -11.66 7.83 0.20
C LYS A 19 -10.38 7.84 1.04
N HIS A 20 -10.45 7.36 2.29
CA HIS A 20 -9.37 7.58 3.26
C HIS A 20 -8.80 6.30 3.90
N VAL A 21 -9.56 5.20 3.88
CA VAL A 21 -9.20 3.98 4.62
C VAL A 21 -8.93 2.81 3.68
N TYR A 22 -9.78 2.62 2.68
CA TYR A 22 -9.68 1.54 1.72
C TYR A 22 -8.35 1.62 0.99
N ARG A 23 -7.56 0.54 1.09
CA ARG A 23 -6.27 0.39 0.40
C ARG A 23 -5.24 1.48 0.74
N ASN A 24 -5.39 2.14 1.88
CA ASN A 24 -4.44 3.15 2.36
C ASN A 24 -3.34 2.57 3.26
N LYS A 25 -3.06 1.26 3.13
CA LYS A 25 -2.00 0.57 3.86
C LYS A 25 -0.87 0.23 2.91
N LEU A 26 0.35 0.39 3.42
CA LEU A 26 1.55 -0.13 2.79
C LEU A 26 1.75 -1.58 3.22
N VAL A 27 1.81 -2.48 2.24
CA VAL A 27 2.10 -3.91 2.42
C VAL A 27 3.52 -4.20 1.95
N PRO A 28 4.14 -5.30 2.41
CA PRO A 28 5.43 -5.73 1.89
C PRO A 28 5.35 -5.88 0.36
N CYS A 29 6.36 -5.37 -0.34
CA CYS A 29 6.46 -5.55 -1.77
C CYS A 29 6.58 -7.04 -2.10
N THR A 30 5.64 -7.55 -2.89
CA THR A 30 5.60 -8.96 -3.30
C THR A 30 6.81 -9.39 -4.11
N ALA A 31 7.37 -8.50 -4.94
CA ALA A 31 8.50 -8.83 -5.82
C ALA A 31 9.84 -9.07 -5.07
N CYS A 32 10.11 -8.26 -4.03
CA CYS A 32 11.32 -8.40 -3.20
C CYS A 32 11.02 -8.96 -1.81
N ASN A 33 9.78 -9.40 -1.58
CA ASN A 33 9.29 -9.87 -0.30
C ASN A 33 9.61 -8.93 0.89
N GLY A 34 9.51 -7.63 0.67
CA GLY A 34 9.75 -6.64 1.71
C GLY A 34 11.20 -6.19 1.91
N SER A 35 12.18 -6.80 1.24
CA SER A 35 13.59 -6.43 1.42
C SER A 35 13.92 -5.04 0.86
N GLY A 36 13.26 -4.65 -0.24
CA GLY A 36 13.61 -3.48 -1.04
C GLY A 36 14.74 -3.73 -2.04
N TRP A 37 15.38 -4.90 -2.01
CA TRP A 37 16.59 -5.18 -2.78
C TRP A 37 16.58 -6.62 -3.33
N TYR A 38 17.17 -6.82 -4.49
CA TYR A 38 17.45 -8.16 -5.00
C TYR A 38 18.87 -8.59 -4.63
N ASP A 39 19.01 -9.87 -4.30
CA ASP A 39 20.32 -10.49 -4.16
C ASP A 39 21.01 -10.47 -5.52
N SER A 40 22.13 -9.75 -5.63
CA SER A 40 22.84 -9.67 -6.90
C SER A 40 23.85 -10.80 -7.02
N CYS A 41 23.94 -11.38 -8.21
CA CYS A 41 24.90 -12.44 -8.54
C CYS A 41 26.29 -11.89 -8.87
N ARG A 42 26.58 -10.60 -8.58
CA ARG A 42 27.84 -9.96 -8.99
C ARG A 42 28.98 -10.33 -8.04
N PRO A 43 30.21 -10.55 -8.56
CA PRO A 43 31.37 -10.92 -7.75
C PRO A 43 31.72 -9.92 -6.63
N ASN A 44 31.33 -8.65 -6.76
CA ASN A 44 31.62 -7.58 -5.80
C ASN A 44 30.39 -7.09 -5.00
N GLY A 45 29.28 -7.84 -5.04
CA GLY A 45 28.23 -7.74 -4.01
C GLY A 45 27.34 -6.49 -3.99
N ASP A 46 27.03 -5.88 -5.14
CA ASP A 46 26.10 -4.73 -5.15
C ASP A 46 24.64 -5.18 -5.17
N SER A 47 23.93 -5.12 -4.04
CA SER A 47 22.48 -5.36 -4.01
C SER A 47 21.76 -4.31 -4.88
N ILE A 48 20.91 -4.77 -5.81
CA ILE A 48 20.21 -3.88 -6.76
C ILE A 48 18.85 -3.50 -6.17
N PRO A 49 18.44 -2.23 -6.19
CA PRO A 49 17.14 -1.83 -5.64
C PRO A 49 16.01 -2.48 -6.43
N CYS A 50 14.98 -2.92 -5.71
CA CYS A 50 13.81 -3.54 -6.32
C CYS A 50 13.04 -2.52 -7.16
N GLY A 51 12.96 -2.72 -8.47
CA GLY A 51 12.23 -1.84 -9.38
C GLY A 51 10.71 -1.79 -9.15
N SER A 52 10.13 -2.82 -8.52
CA SER A 52 8.68 -2.85 -8.26
C SER A 52 8.26 -1.92 -7.11
N CYS A 53 9.15 -1.69 -6.15
CA CYS A 53 8.90 -0.81 -5.00
C CYS A 53 9.92 0.34 -4.91
N GLU A 54 10.74 0.51 -5.95
CA GLU A 54 11.81 1.51 -6.04
C GLU A 54 12.73 1.53 -4.81
N GLY A 55 13.09 0.35 -4.30
CA GLY A 55 13.98 0.24 -3.14
C GLY A 55 13.31 0.37 -1.77
N THR A 56 12.00 0.64 -1.71
CA THR A 56 11.31 0.92 -0.43
C THR A 56 10.91 -0.34 0.36
N GLY A 57 10.86 -1.50 -0.30
CA GLY A 57 10.36 -2.76 0.27
C GLY A 57 8.85 -2.76 0.52
N LYS A 58 8.11 -1.71 0.14
CA LYS A 58 6.67 -1.61 0.41
C LYS A 58 5.90 -1.16 -0.81
N GLU A 59 4.67 -1.63 -0.95
CA GLU A 59 3.73 -1.21 -1.99
C GLU A 59 2.37 -0.90 -1.38
N ARG A 60 1.57 -0.06 -2.05
CA ARG A 60 0.17 0.17 -1.62
C ARG A 60 -0.67 -1.04 -2.01
N GLU A 61 -1.61 -1.41 -1.14
CA GLU A 61 -2.65 -2.39 -1.47
C GLU A 61 -3.37 -1.98 -2.77
N ARG A 62 -3.45 -2.91 -3.73
CA ARG A 62 -4.09 -2.70 -5.04
C ARG A 62 -5.54 -3.14 -5.09
#